data_AF-A0A9Q5VB41-F1
#
_entry.id   AF-A0A9Q5VB41-F1
#
_cell.length_a   1.000
_cell.length_b   1.000
_cell.length_c   1.000
_cell.angle_alpha   90.00
_cell.angle_beta   90.00
_cell.angle_gamma   90.00
#
_symmetry.space_group_name_H-M   'P 1'
#
loop_
_entity.id
_entity.type
_entity.pdbx_description
1 polymer ?
#
loop_
_entity_poly.entity_id
_entity_poly.type
_entity_poly.pdbx_seq_one_letter_code
_entity_poly.pdbx_strand_id
1 'polypeptide(L)'
;MLNLCLQANIGNFIKHERRKRNNNFIKLSKKIADKFEYNCSYCGVNCEKWYEIVNADGNYKNNQHSNLVIACKVCSQCLLIDQYDINYSGEDKLIYLPEISQVELNLMMIAMAKLASVDTENSQFNSKENILSVKTLYSSLSERSELLTKVCQVDISHPGFLSFIFKENLKNNELLSSIRIIFSLSRVSGFIS
;
A
#
# COMPACT_ATOMS: atom_id res chain seq x y z
N MET A 1 -7.88 12.92 -8.23
CA MET A 1 -7.09 11.88 -7.54
C MET A 1 -5.71 12.46 -7.23
N LEU A 2 -5.15 12.10 -6.08
CA LEU A 2 -3.79 12.47 -5.66
C LEU A 2 -2.77 11.50 -6.24
N ASN A 3 -1.53 11.96 -6.41
CA ASN A 3 -0.43 11.10 -6.81
C ASN A 3 -0.01 10.19 -5.64
N LEU A 4 0.08 8.88 -5.89
CA LEU A 4 0.54 7.91 -4.89
C LEU A 4 2.04 7.66 -5.08
N CYS A 5 2.84 8.04 -4.09
CA CYS A 5 4.26 7.75 -4.04
C CYS A 5 4.59 7.00 -2.75
N LEU A 6 5.62 6.15 -2.81
CA LEU A 6 6.12 5.46 -1.64
C LEU A 6 6.77 6.47 -0.68
N GLN A 7 6.40 6.43 0.60
CA GLN A 7 6.94 7.33 1.63
C GLN A 7 7.43 6.52 2.83
N ALA A 8 8.66 6.82 3.27
CA ALA A 8 9.31 6.19 4.42
C ALA A 8 9.83 7.24 5.41
N ASN A 9 9.00 8.23 5.71
CA ASN A 9 9.32 9.32 6.63
C ASN A 9 9.26 8.81 8.07
N ILE A 10 10.42 8.70 8.73
CA ILE A 10 10.56 8.09 10.06
C ILE A 10 9.59 8.70 11.10
N GLY A 11 8.84 7.81 11.74
CA GLY A 11 7.93 8.13 12.84
C GLY A 11 6.56 8.65 12.39
N ASN A 12 6.27 8.65 11.09
CA ASN A 12 4.94 8.94 10.58
C ASN A 12 3.95 7.84 10.94
N PHE A 13 4.33 6.57 10.81
CA PHE A 13 3.50 5.44 11.20
C PHE A 13 3.10 5.52 12.68
N ILE A 14 4.06 5.79 13.57
CA ILE A 14 3.77 5.92 15.01
C ILE A 14 2.81 7.09 15.29
N LYS A 15 3.00 8.25 14.64
CA LYS A 15 2.09 9.40 14.79
C LYS A 15 0.70 9.09 14.24
N HIS A 16 0.62 8.38 13.11
CA HIS A 16 -0.63 7.92 12.50
C HIS A 16 -1.40 6.99 13.45
N GLU A 17 -0.74 5.99 14.02
CA GLU A 17 -1.40 5.04 14.92
C GLU A 17 -1.82 5.71 16.24
N ARG A 18 -0.98 6.60 16.79
CA ARG A 18 -1.28 7.31 18.03
C ARG A 18 -2.54 8.17 17.90
N ARG A 19 -2.74 8.90 16.80
CA ARG A 19 -3.90 9.78 16.64
C ARG A 19 -5.23 9.03 16.51
N LYS A 20 -5.21 7.79 16.02
CA LYS A 20 -6.43 6.95 15.90
C LYS A 20 -7.09 6.66 17.25
N ARG A 21 -6.35 6.78 18.35
CA ARG A 21 -6.85 6.65 19.73
C ARG A 21 -7.51 7.92 20.28
N ASN A 22 -7.43 9.04 19.57
CA ASN A 22 -8.00 10.32 20.01
C ASN A 22 -9.46 10.46 19.56
N ASN A 23 -10.39 10.62 20.52
CA ASN A 23 -11.82 10.75 20.24
C ASN A 23 -12.18 11.90 19.28
N ASN A 24 -11.45 13.02 19.33
CA ASN A 24 -11.67 14.13 18.40
C ASN A 24 -11.24 13.76 16.98
N PHE A 25 -10.15 13.01 16.86
CA PHE A 25 -9.68 12.51 15.57
C PHE A 25 -10.64 11.46 14.99
N ILE A 26 -11.23 10.59 15.81
CA ILE A 26 -12.25 9.63 15.36
C ILE A 26 -13.46 10.35 14.74
N LYS A 27 -13.97 11.40 15.41
CA LYS A 27 -15.08 12.21 14.89
C LYS A 27 -14.70 12.94 13.60
N LEU A 28 -13.50 13.52 13.56
CA LEU A 28 -12.98 14.20 12.37
C LEU A 28 -12.80 13.22 11.20
N SER A 29 -12.30 12.02 11.49
CA SER A 29 -12.07 10.95 10.52
C SER A 29 -13.36 10.58 9.78
N LYS A 30 -14.46 10.42 10.53
CA LYS A 30 -15.78 10.16 9.94
C LYS A 30 -16.23 11.31 9.03
N LYS A 31 -16.13 12.56 9.49
CA LYS A 31 -16.49 13.74 8.68
C LYS A 31 -15.71 13.84 7.38
N ILE A 32 -14.41 13.52 7.42
CA ILE A 32 -13.58 13.50 6.22
C ILE A 32 -14.03 12.36 5.30
N ALA A 33 -14.22 11.15 5.83
CA ALA A 33 -14.64 10.01 5.02
C ALA A 33 -16.00 10.26 4.33
N ASP A 34 -16.97 10.83 5.04
CA ASP A 34 -18.27 11.23 4.50
C ASP A 34 -18.12 12.27 3.37
N LYS A 35 -17.25 13.28 3.55
CA LYS A 35 -16.98 14.31 2.52
C LYS A 35 -16.44 13.71 1.21
N PHE A 36 -15.66 12.64 1.29
CA PHE A 36 -15.08 11.97 0.13
C PHE A 36 -15.94 10.78 -0.35
N GLU A 37 -17.14 10.60 0.20
CA GLU A 37 -18.04 9.47 -0.12
C GLU A 37 -17.34 8.11 0.01
N TYR A 38 -16.42 8.01 0.98
CA TYR A 38 -15.58 6.83 1.20
C TYR A 38 -14.72 6.40 0.00
N ASN A 39 -14.52 7.25 -1.01
CA ASN A 39 -13.67 6.96 -2.16
C ASN A 39 -12.22 7.35 -1.87
N CYS A 40 -11.30 6.39 -2.01
CA CYS A 40 -9.88 6.61 -1.82
C CYS A 40 -9.37 7.77 -2.69
N SER A 41 -8.70 8.74 -2.08
CA SER A 41 -8.19 9.92 -2.81
C SER A 41 -7.10 9.58 -3.82
N TYR A 42 -6.49 8.40 -3.73
CA TYR A 42 -5.38 7.94 -4.57
C TYR A 42 -5.83 7.02 -5.71
N CYS A 43 -6.51 5.91 -5.38
CA CYS A 43 -6.91 4.90 -6.37
C CYS A 43 -8.40 4.92 -6.74
N GLY A 44 -9.22 5.78 -6.11
CA GLY A 44 -10.65 5.90 -6.40
C GLY A 44 -11.53 4.76 -5.87
N VAL A 45 -10.97 3.68 -5.31
CA VAL A 45 -11.75 2.58 -4.74
C VAL A 45 -12.56 3.06 -3.55
N ASN A 46 -13.85 2.67 -3.52
CA ASN A 46 -14.67 2.82 -2.33
C ASN A 46 -14.18 1.88 -1.20
N CYS A 47 -13.86 2.46 -0.04
CA CYS A 47 -13.23 1.77 1.07
C CYS A 47 -13.94 2.02 2.41
N GLU A 48 -15.28 2.12 2.42
CA GLU A 48 -16.07 2.45 3.62
C GLU A 48 -15.71 1.64 4.87
N LYS A 49 -15.42 0.35 4.71
CA LYS A 49 -15.08 -0.56 5.82
C LYS A 49 -13.58 -0.59 6.16
N TRP A 50 -12.73 -0.06 5.30
CA TRP A 50 -11.27 -0.28 5.33
C TRP A 50 -10.50 0.93 4.84
N TYR A 51 -10.91 2.11 5.28
CA TYR A 51 -10.20 3.35 5.03
C TYR A 51 -9.28 3.74 6.20
N GLU A 52 -8.34 4.62 5.89
CA GLU A 52 -7.51 5.36 6.83
C GLU A 52 -7.57 6.83 6.43
N ILE A 53 -7.39 7.73 7.39
CA ILE A 53 -7.17 9.14 7.12
C ILE A 53 -5.68 9.39 7.15
N VAL A 54 -5.14 9.98 6.10
CA VAL A 54 -3.71 10.27 5.92
C VAL A 54 -3.47 11.75 5.66
N ASN A 55 -2.21 12.19 5.75
CA ASN A 55 -1.81 13.56 5.48
C ASN A 55 -1.32 13.65 4.03
N ALA A 56 -1.94 14.50 3.21
CA ALA A 56 -1.60 14.64 1.80
C ALA A 56 -0.15 15.10 1.58
N ASP A 57 0.37 15.93 2.48
CA ASP A 57 1.75 16.40 2.46
C ASP A 57 2.77 15.41 3.07
N GLY A 58 2.33 14.25 3.58
CA GLY A 58 3.20 13.29 4.27
C GLY A 58 3.77 13.80 5.60
N ASN A 59 3.25 14.90 6.16
CA ASN A 59 3.68 15.47 7.44
C ASN A 59 2.58 15.30 8.50
N TYR A 60 2.74 14.29 9.35
CA TYR A 60 1.78 13.96 10.41
C TYR A 60 1.76 14.94 11.59
N LYS A 61 2.59 15.99 11.57
CA LYS A 61 2.45 17.15 12.47
C LYS A 61 1.41 18.16 11.93
N ASN A 62 1.20 18.22 10.61
CA ASN A 62 0.26 19.12 9.96
C ASN A 62 -1.15 18.51 9.90
N ASN A 63 -1.91 18.58 11.00
CA ASN A 63 -3.28 18.02 11.05
C ASN A 63 -4.38 19.02 10.67
N GLN A 64 -4.07 19.99 9.81
CA GLN A 64 -5.06 20.92 9.26
C GLN A 64 -6.11 20.16 8.43
N HIS A 65 -7.37 20.56 8.51
CA HIS A 65 -8.47 19.87 7.82
C HIS A 65 -8.27 19.80 6.29
N SER A 66 -7.63 20.82 5.71
CA SER A 66 -7.30 20.85 4.28
C SER A 66 -6.22 19.83 3.87
N ASN A 67 -5.41 19.35 4.81
CA ASN A 67 -4.33 18.40 4.56
C ASN A 67 -4.76 16.93 4.79
N LEU A 68 -5.89 16.70 5.45
CA LEU A 68 -6.36 15.35 5.75
C LEU A 68 -7.23 14.83 4.62
N VAL A 69 -6.89 13.64 4.13
CA VAL A 69 -7.57 12.98 3.02
C VAL A 69 -7.83 11.51 3.35
N ILE A 70 -8.84 10.92 2.70
CA ILE A 70 -9.12 9.49 2.81
C ILE A 70 -8.19 8.68 1.90
N ALA A 71 -7.66 7.58 2.42
CA ALA A 71 -6.97 6.55 1.66
C ALA A 71 -7.55 5.18 2.00
N CYS A 72 -7.62 4.27 1.03
CA CYS A 72 -7.87 2.87 1.35
C CYS A 72 -6.65 2.27 2.08
N LYS A 73 -6.84 1.24 2.92
CA LYS A 73 -5.72 0.66 3.70
C LYS A 73 -4.53 0.24 2.85
N VAL A 74 -4.74 -0.22 1.62
CA VAL A 74 -3.66 -0.61 0.68
C VAL A 74 -2.83 0.62 0.26
N CYS A 75 -3.48 1.72 -0.14
CA CYS A 75 -2.78 2.95 -0.50
C CYS A 75 -2.13 3.61 0.73
N SER A 76 -2.76 3.55 1.90
CA SER A 76 -2.16 4.12 3.12
C SER A 76 -0.86 3.42 3.53
N GLN A 77 -0.75 2.10 3.30
CA GLN A 77 0.51 1.37 3.57
C GLN A 77 1.68 1.92 2.75
N CYS A 78 1.43 2.37 1.52
CA CYS A 78 2.47 2.95 0.65
C CYS A 78 3.01 4.27 1.22
N LEU A 79 2.20 5.01 1.97
CA LEU A 79 2.53 6.31 2.56
C LEU A 79 3.21 6.17 3.95
N LEU A 80 3.22 4.97 4.50
CA LEU A 80 3.66 4.65 5.86
C LEU A 80 4.62 3.45 5.84
N ILE A 81 5.57 3.45 4.90
CA ILE A 81 6.58 2.37 4.80
C ILE A 81 7.57 2.42 5.97
N ASP A 82 7.62 3.54 6.71
CA ASP A 82 8.37 3.62 7.96
C ASP A 82 7.84 2.67 9.06
N GLN A 83 6.75 1.94 8.82
CA GLN A 83 6.26 0.85 9.66
C GLN A 83 7.10 -0.43 9.58
N TYR A 84 7.85 -0.63 8.50
CA TYR A 84 8.66 -1.84 8.31
C TYR A 84 9.96 -1.73 9.10
N ASP A 85 10.10 -2.56 10.14
CA ASP A 85 11.35 -2.72 10.88
C ASP A 85 12.40 -3.47 10.04
N ILE A 86 13.68 -3.31 10.36
CA ILE A 86 14.79 -4.03 9.73
C ILE A 86 14.72 -5.56 9.92
N ASN A 87 13.96 -6.02 10.92
CA ASN A 87 13.72 -7.44 11.19
C ASN A 87 12.44 -7.96 10.52
N TYR A 88 11.82 -7.21 9.61
CA TYR A 88 10.60 -7.66 8.95
C TYR A 88 10.85 -8.93 8.14
N SER A 89 10.03 -9.95 8.38
CA SER A 89 10.14 -11.29 7.81
C SER A 89 8.88 -11.73 7.05
N GLY A 90 8.01 -10.78 6.70
CA GLY A 90 6.80 -11.06 5.92
C GLY A 90 7.07 -11.12 4.40
N GLU A 91 5.98 -11.18 3.63
CA GLU A 91 6.03 -11.39 2.18
C GLU A 91 5.89 -10.10 1.33
N ASP A 92 5.70 -8.95 1.97
CA ASP A 92 5.68 -7.66 1.26
C ASP A 92 7.09 -7.34 0.76
N LYS A 93 7.21 -6.92 -0.50
CA LYS A 93 8.50 -6.69 -1.15
C LYS A 93 8.49 -5.44 -2.00
N LEU A 94 9.65 -4.80 -2.10
CA LEU A 94 9.96 -3.85 -3.16
C LEU A 94 10.27 -4.64 -4.43
N ILE A 95 9.71 -4.18 -5.55
CA ILE A 95 9.89 -4.77 -6.88
C ILE A 95 10.24 -3.68 -7.90
N TYR A 96 10.99 -4.05 -8.93
CA TYR A 96 11.20 -3.20 -10.09
C TYR A 96 10.06 -3.37 -11.09
N LEU A 97 9.23 -2.35 -11.26
CA LEU A 97 8.04 -2.39 -12.11
C LEU A 97 7.76 -0.99 -12.69
N PRO A 98 8.55 -0.55 -13.69
CA PRO A 98 8.37 0.77 -14.32
C PRO A 98 7.09 0.86 -15.16
N GLU A 99 6.59 -0.27 -15.69
CA GLU A 99 5.47 -0.27 -16.65
C GLU A 99 4.10 -0.06 -16.01
N ILE A 100 4.00 -0.22 -14.68
CA ILE A 100 2.74 -0.16 -13.93
C ILE A 100 2.94 0.79 -12.74
N SER A 101 2.00 1.70 -12.54
CA SER A 101 1.99 2.61 -11.38
C SER A 101 1.67 1.88 -10.08
N GLN A 102 2.02 2.47 -8.93
CA GLN A 102 1.63 1.90 -7.63
C GLN A 102 0.10 1.82 -7.47
N VAL A 103 -0.64 2.75 -8.09
CA VAL A 103 -2.11 2.76 -8.07
C VAL A 103 -2.66 1.54 -8.82
N GLU A 104 -2.18 1.29 -10.03
CA GLU A 104 -2.61 0.14 -10.85
C GLU A 104 -2.23 -1.18 -10.17
N LEU A 105 -1.01 -1.29 -9.62
CA LEU A 105 -0.61 -2.47 -8.86
C LEU A 105 -1.53 -2.68 -7.65
N ASN A 106 -1.85 -1.63 -6.88
CA ASN A 106 -2.76 -1.74 -5.74
C ASN A 106 -4.17 -2.20 -6.17
N LEU A 107 -4.68 -1.71 -7.30
CA LEU A 107 -5.96 -2.15 -7.86
C LEU A 107 -5.93 -3.62 -8.26
N MET A 108 -4.85 -4.08 -8.92
CA MET A 108 -4.64 -5.48 -9.25
C MET A 108 -4.60 -6.35 -7.99
N MET A 109 -3.87 -5.92 -6.96
CA MET A 109 -3.78 -6.64 -5.68
C MET A 109 -5.15 -6.77 -5.00
N ILE A 110 -5.96 -5.70 -4.99
CA ILE A 110 -7.33 -5.73 -4.45
C ILE A 110 -8.20 -6.70 -5.25
N ALA A 111 -8.12 -6.69 -6.58
CA ALA A 111 -8.89 -7.60 -7.44
C ALA A 111 -8.48 -9.06 -7.22
N MET A 112 -7.17 -9.34 -7.17
CA MET A 112 -6.62 -10.67 -6.88
C MET A 112 -7.05 -11.17 -5.50
N ALA A 113 -6.98 -10.33 -4.46
CA ALA A 113 -7.42 -10.70 -3.12
C ALA A 113 -8.92 -11.04 -3.07
N LYS A 114 -9.76 -10.25 -3.74
CA LYS A 114 -11.20 -10.52 -3.87
C LYS A 114 -11.49 -11.83 -4.59
N LEU A 115 -10.79 -12.10 -5.69
CA LEU A 115 -10.94 -13.36 -6.44
C LEU A 115 -10.48 -14.57 -5.63
N ALA A 116 -9.42 -14.42 -4.84
CA ALA A 116 -8.91 -15.48 -3.97
C ALA A 116 -9.82 -15.74 -2.75
N SER A 117 -10.63 -14.77 -2.34
CA SER A 117 -11.57 -14.89 -1.22
C SER A 117 -12.98 -15.36 -1.61
N VAL A 118 -13.27 -15.60 -2.90
CA VAL A 118 -14.59 -16.10 -3.31
C VAL A 118 -14.75 -17.55 -2.85
N ASP A 119 -15.69 -17.80 -1.94
CA ASP A 119 -15.95 -19.11 -1.36
C ASP A 119 -16.20 -20.19 -2.42
N THR A 120 -15.51 -21.32 -2.23
CA THR A 120 -15.52 -22.53 -3.06
C THR A 120 -16.86 -23.28 -3.11
N GLU A 121 -17.89 -22.82 -2.39
CA GLU A 121 -19.12 -23.58 -2.19
C GLU A 121 -20.14 -23.46 -3.34
N ASN A 122 -20.12 -22.37 -4.13
CA ASN A 122 -21.14 -22.13 -5.16
C ASN A 122 -20.67 -22.21 -6.62
N SER A 123 -19.38 -22.44 -6.90
CA SER A 123 -18.87 -22.65 -8.27
C SER A 123 -17.57 -23.46 -8.30
N GLN A 124 -17.71 -24.79 -8.33
CA GLN A 124 -16.58 -25.73 -8.20
C GLN A 124 -15.55 -25.70 -9.34
N PHE A 125 -15.89 -25.16 -10.52
CA PHE A 125 -15.00 -25.16 -11.68
C PHE A 125 -14.23 -23.83 -11.84
N ASN A 126 -14.91 -22.68 -11.71
CA ASN A 126 -14.28 -21.36 -11.90
C ASN A 126 -13.43 -20.92 -10.69
N SER A 127 -13.72 -21.39 -9.47
CA SER A 127 -13.02 -20.94 -8.25
C SER A 127 -11.56 -21.42 -8.17
N LYS A 128 -11.28 -22.69 -8.50
CA LYS A 128 -9.91 -23.24 -8.44
C LYS A 128 -8.99 -22.67 -9.51
N GLU A 129 -9.50 -22.50 -10.74
CA GLU A 129 -8.76 -21.90 -11.85
C GLU A 129 -8.42 -20.43 -11.57
N ASN A 130 -9.36 -19.68 -11.00
CA ASN A 130 -9.12 -18.31 -10.55
C ASN A 130 -8.04 -18.22 -9.47
N ILE A 131 -8.10 -19.10 -8.46
CA ILE A 131 -7.09 -19.12 -7.38
C ILE A 131 -5.70 -19.45 -7.94
N LEU A 132 -5.61 -20.44 -8.84
CA LEU A 132 -4.34 -20.78 -9.49
C LEU A 132 -3.79 -19.59 -10.29
N SER A 133 -4.64 -18.97 -11.12
CA SER A 133 -4.28 -17.80 -11.93
C SER A 133 -3.79 -16.64 -11.08
N VAL A 134 -4.46 -16.36 -9.96
CA VAL A 134 -4.06 -15.33 -8.99
C VAL A 134 -2.69 -15.66 -8.39
N LYS A 135 -2.47 -16.91 -7.96
CA LYS A 135 -1.18 -17.33 -7.37
C LYS A 135 -0.05 -17.24 -8.38
N THR A 136 -0.27 -17.66 -9.63
CA THR A 136 0.71 -17.56 -10.71
C THR A 136 1.06 -16.11 -11.01
N LEU A 137 0.06 -15.24 -11.16
CA LEU A 137 0.28 -13.82 -11.43
C LEU A 137 1.01 -13.12 -10.27
N TYR A 138 0.59 -13.36 -9.03
CA TYR A 138 1.26 -12.82 -7.85
C TYR A 138 2.73 -13.27 -7.76
N SER A 139 3.00 -14.55 -8.00
CA SER A 139 4.37 -15.10 -7.98
C SER A 139 5.24 -14.42 -9.04
N SER A 140 4.74 -14.30 -10.27
CA SER A 140 5.46 -13.61 -11.36
C SER A 140 5.76 -12.14 -11.04
N LEU A 141 4.82 -11.41 -10.41
CA LEU A 141 5.07 -10.03 -9.98
C LEU A 141 6.07 -9.97 -8.81
N SER A 142 6.00 -10.89 -7.85
CA SER A 142 6.89 -10.95 -6.69
C SER A 142 8.33 -11.28 -7.09
N GLU A 143 8.54 -12.15 -8.09
CA GLU A 143 9.86 -12.50 -8.64
C GLU A 143 10.61 -11.28 -9.21
N ARG A 144 9.90 -10.20 -9.59
CA ARG A 144 10.55 -8.94 -10.00
C ARG A 144 11.37 -8.27 -8.89
N SER A 145 11.23 -8.72 -7.63
CA SER A 145 12.16 -8.34 -6.55
C SER A 145 13.60 -8.77 -6.84
N GLU A 146 13.80 -9.90 -7.52
CA GLU A 146 15.16 -10.37 -7.88
C GLU A 146 15.90 -9.42 -8.81
N LEU A 147 15.18 -8.65 -9.63
CA LEU A 147 15.78 -7.66 -10.53
C LEU A 147 16.51 -6.58 -9.72
N LEU A 148 15.94 -6.16 -8.58
CA LEU A 148 16.57 -5.20 -7.69
C LEU A 148 17.85 -5.79 -7.08
N THR A 149 17.80 -7.04 -6.62
CA THR A 149 18.96 -7.74 -6.06
C THR A 149 20.08 -7.91 -7.10
N LYS A 150 19.72 -8.23 -8.36
CA LYS A 150 20.68 -8.38 -9.47
C LYS A 150 21.35 -7.04 -9.82
N VAL A 151 20.58 -5.95 -9.88
CA VAL A 151 21.10 -4.62 -10.23
C VAL A 151 21.95 -4.03 -9.10
N CYS A 152 21.48 -4.15 -7.85
CA CYS A 152 22.14 -3.52 -6.71
C CYS A 152 23.22 -4.40 -6.05
N GLN A 153 23.33 -5.68 -6.44
CA GLN A 153 24.22 -6.70 -5.85
C GLN A 153 24.00 -6.92 -4.33
N VAL A 154 22.94 -6.33 -3.79
CA VAL A 154 22.51 -6.39 -2.40
C VAL A 154 20.99 -6.54 -2.43
N ASP A 155 20.44 -7.37 -1.54
CA ASP A 155 19.00 -7.50 -1.42
C ASP A 155 18.38 -6.23 -0.83
N ILE A 156 17.86 -5.38 -1.71
CA ILE A 156 17.10 -4.17 -1.36
C ILE A 156 15.59 -4.39 -1.51
N SER A 157 15.13 -5.64 -1.71
CA SER A 157 13.72 -5.94 -1.86
C SER A 157 12.94 -5.78 -0.56
N HIS A 158 13.63 -5.75 0.58
CA HIS A 158 12.98 -5.59 1.88
C HIS A 158 12.44 -4.14 2.06
N PRO A 159 11.13 -3.93 2.35
CA PRO A 159 10.51 -2.60 2.38
C PRO A 159 11.15 -1.59 3.34
N GLY A 160 11.72 -2.07 4.45
CA GLY A 160 12.44 -1.22 5.41
C GLY A 160 13.67 -0.51 4.82
N PHE A 161 14.25 -1.02 3.71
CA PHE A 161 15.35 -0.32 3.03
C PHE A 161 14.93 1.03 2.46
N LEU A 162 13.64 1.21 2.16
CA LEU A 162 13.14 2.46 1.63
C LEU A 162 13.46 3.64 2.56
N SER A 163 13.35 3.45 3.88
CA SER A 163 13.68 4.46 4.90
C SER A 163 15.15 4.93 4.82
N PHE A 164 16.05 4.08 4.34
CA PHE A 164 17.47 4.38 4.22
C PHE A 164 17.83 5.01 2.87
N ILE A 165 17.17 4.56 1.79
CA ILE A 165 17.48 4.94 0.41
C ILE A 165 16.71 6.19 -0.05
N PHE A 166 15.45 6.36 0.35
CA PHE A 166 14.61 7.51 0.00
C PHE A 166 14.92 8.74 0.85
N LYS A 167 16.18 9.21 0.81
CA LYS A 167 16.52 10.58 1.25
C LYS A 167 16.08 11.57 0.17
N GLU A 168 15.73 12.79 0.58
CA GLU A 168 15.16 13.81 -0.32
C GLU A 168 15.99 14.08 -1.58
N ASN A 169 17.31 13.91 -1.49
CA ASN A 169 18.25 14.13 -2.60
C ASN A 169 18.16 13.09 -3.73
N LEU A 170 17.46 11.96 -3.53
CA LEU A 170 17.36 10.88 -4.53
C LEU A 170 15.95 10.73 -5.11
N LYS A 171 14.96 11.53 -4.66
CA LYS A 171 13.54 11.42 -5.08
C LYS A 171 13.32 11.50 -6.61
N ASN A 172 14.24 12.14 -7.35
CA ASN A 172 14.16 12.30 -8.80
C ASN A 172 14.96 11.25 -9.60
N ASN A 173 15.47 10.20 -8.93
CA ASN A 173 16.19 9.13 -9.62
C ASN A 173 15.20 8.21 -10.35
N GLU A 174 15.44 7.97 -11.64
CA GLU A 174 14.64 7.12 -12.51
C GLU A 174 14.43 5.71 -11.92
N LEU A 175 15.46 5.15 -11.30
CA LEU A 175 15.38 3.85 -10.62
C LEU A 175 14.37 3.87 -9.48
N LEU A 176 14.42 4.88 -8.61
CA LEU A 176 13.52 4.98 -7.46
C LEU A 176 12.08 5.25 -7.89
N SER A 177 11.89 6.01 -8.98
CA SER A 177 10.57 6.21 -9.58
C SER A 177 9.98 4.95 -10.23
N SER A 178 10.80 3.91 -10.45
CA SER A 178 10.43 2.63 -11.05
C SER A 178 10.22 1.52 -10.01
N ILE A 179 10.51 1.79 -8.73
CA ILE A 179 10.27 0.86 -7.63
C ILE A 179 8.79 0.94 -7.21
N ARG A 180 8.21 -0.24 -6.96
CA ARG A 180 6.88 -0.41 -6.38
C ARG A 180 6.97 -1.28 -5.14
N ILE A 181 5.97 -1.21 -4.28
CA ILE A 181 5.76 -2.20 -3.22
C ILE A 181 4.64 -3.14 -3.61
N ILE A 182 4.90 -4.45 -3.59
CA ILE A 182 3.88 -5.48 -3.67
C ILE A 182 3.58 -5.97 -2.25
N PHE A 183 2.30 -5.97 -1.88
CA PHE A 183 1.84 -6.48 -0.60
C PHE A 183 1.46 -7.96 -0.71
N SER A 184 1.57 -8.71 0.37
CA SER A 184 1.12 -10.10 0.40
C SER A 184 -0.39 -10.19 0.18
N LEU A 185 -0.83 -11.23 -0.53
CA LEU A 185 -2.26 -11.46 -0.76
C LEU A 185 -3.01 -11.62 0.56
N SER A 186 -2.42 -12.29 1.55
CA SER A 186 -3.01 -12.46 2.88
C SER A 186 -3.21 -11.12 3.60
N ARG A 187 -2.25 -10.20 3.50
CA ARG A 187 -2.34 -8.85 4.08
C ARG A 187 -3.43 -8.02 3.41
N VAL A 188 -3.49 -8.05 2.08
CA VAL A 188 -4.53 -7.32 1.33
C VAL A 188 -5.92 -7.90 1.63
N SER A 189 -6.07 -9.22 1.65
CA SER A 189 -7.31 -9.89 2.04
C SER A 189 -7.77 -9.49 3.44
N GLY A 190 -6.86 -9.45 4.42
CA GLY A 190 -7.17 -9.00 5.79
C GLY A 190 -7.53 -7.51 5.91
N PHE A 191 -7.23 -6.69 4.90
CA PHE A 191 -7.72 -5.32 4.85
C PHE A 191 -9.14 -5.21 4.34
N ILE A 192 -9.51 -6.03 3.36
CA ILE A 192 -10.79 -5.93 2.64
C ILE A 192 -11.91 -6.79 3.22
N SER A 193 -11.56 -7.76 4.08
CA SER A 193 -12.50 -8.57 4.88
C SER A 193 -13.23 -7.71 5.91
#